data_AF-A0A840USD8-F1
#
_entry.id   AF-A0A840USD8-F1
#
_cell.length_a   1.000
_cell.length_b   1.000
_cell.length_c   1.000
_cell.angle_alpha   90.00
_cell.angle_beta   90.00
_cell.angle_gamma   90.00
#
_symmetry.space_group_name_H-M   'P 1'
#
loop_
_entity.id
_entity.type
_entity.pdbx_description
1 polymer ?
#
loop_
_entity_poly.entity_id
_entity_poly.type
_entity_poly.pdbx_seq_one_letter_code
_entity_poly.pdbx_strand_id
1 'polypeptide(L)' 'MDLQVREGDIQDAAAIMAREFRESTALADHDLSHLQAAFDPRATRTICPACGSPLASSATTCPDCGLCIG' A
#
# COMPACT_ATOMS: atom_id res chain seq x y z
N MET A 1 -1.89 -20.89 6.49
CA MET A 1 -0.61 -21.61 6.46
C MET A 1 0.36 -20.66 7.09
N ASP A 2 0.74 -20.93 8.33
CA ASP A 2 1.39 -19.94 9.18
C ASP A 2 2.83 -20.39 9.46
N LEU A 3 3.76 -19.44 9.45
CA LEU A 3 5.16 -19.70 9.76
C LEU A 3 5.31 -19.89 11.28
N GLN A 4 5.75 -21.08 11.70
CA GLN A 4 6.06 -21.37 13.10
C GLN A 4 7.57 -21.24 13.34
N VAL A 5 7.95 -20.47 14.35
CA VAL A 5 9.36 -20.19 14.72
C VAL A 5 9.56 -20.51 16.19
N ARG A 6 10.73 -21.05 16.55
CA ARG A 6 11.11 -21.20 17.96
C ARG A 6 11.26 -19.83 18.61
N GLU A 7 10.87 -19.71 19.87
CA GLU A 7 10.91 -18.42 20.58
C GLU A 7 12.31 -17.79 20.58
N GLY A 8 13.37 -18.59 20.73
CA GLY A 8 14.76 -18.10 20.70
C GLY A 8 15.21 -17.53 19.35
N ASP A 9 14.56 -17.93 18.26
CA ASP A 9 14.96 -17.57 16.89
C ASP A 9 14.08 -16.45 16.30
N ILE A 10 13.12 -15.93 17.08
CA ILE A 10 12.07 -15.05 16.55
C ILE A 10 12.63 -13.73 15.99
N GLN A 11 13.70 -13.20 16.59
CA GLN A 11 14.33 -11.97 16.13
C GLN A 11 15.03 -12.17 14.78
N ASP A 12 15.73 -13.29 14.62
CA ASP A 12 16.42 -13.62 13.37
C ASP A 12 15.41 -13.91 12.25
N ALA A 13 14.35 -14.66 12.54
CA ALA A 13 13.27 -14.91 11.60
C ALA A 13 12.57 -13.62 11.16
N ALA A 14 12.29 -12.70 12.09
CA ALA A 14 11.71 -11.41 11.78
C ALA A 14 12.62 -10.56 10.87
N ALA A 15 13.93 -10.56 11.13
CA ALA A 15 14.90 -9.84 10.30
C ALA A 15 14.97 -10.41 8.87
N ILE A 16 14.89 -11.73 8.72
CA ILE A 16 14.85 -12.40 7.41
C ILE A 16 13.56 -12.01 6.67
N MET A 17 12.40 -12.14 7.32
CA MET A 17 11.09 -11.79 6.75
C MET A 17 11.05 -10.33 6.28
N ALA A 18 11.54 -9.40 7.11
CA ALA A 18 11.57 -7.98 6.77
C ALA A 18 12.52 -7.65 5.62
N ARG A 19 13.59 -8.42 5.43
CA ARG A 19 14.50 -8.29 4.28
C ARG A 19 13.83 -8.80 3.01
N GLU A 20 13.31 -10.03 3.03
CA GLU A 20 12.62 -10.64 1.89
C GLU A 20 11.42 -9.78 1.43
N PHE A 21 10.65 -9.24 2.37
CA PHE A 21 9.54 -8.34 2.06
C PHE A 21 10.01 -7.09 1.30
N ARG A 22 11.12 -6.47 1.72
CA ARG A 22 11.67 -5.30 1.03
C ARG A 22 12.16 -5.64 -0.37
N GLU A 23 12.92 -6.72 -0.50
CA GLU A 23 13.52 -7.14 -1.78
C GLU A 23 12.47 -7.59 -2.80
N SER A 24 11.45 -8.33 -2.36
CA SER A 24 10.44 -8.89 -3.26
C SER A 24 9.36 -7.90 -3.68
N THR A 25 9.07 -6.88 -2.86
CA THR A 25 7.95 -5.96 -3.11
C THR A 25 8.37 -4.60 -3.65
N ALA A 26 9.62 -4.17 -3.43
CA ALA A 26 10.09 -2.80 -3.69
C ALA A 26 9.23 -1.69 -3.04
N LEU A 27 8.32 -2.04 -2.13
CA LEU A 27 7.38 -1.09 -1.51
C LEU A 27 8.08 -0.01 -0.70
N ALA A 28 9.27 -0.32 -0.17
CA ALA A 28 10.09 0.64 0.56
C ALA A 28 10.60 1.79 -0.33
N ASP A 29 10.66 1.61 -1.65
CA ASP A 29 11.12 2.62 -2.60
C ASP A 29 9.97 3.51 -3.12
N HIS A 30 8.74 3.26 -2.68
CA HIS A 30 7.55 4.00 -3.09
C HIS A 30 6.94 4.77 -1.91
N ASP A 31 6.42 5.97 -2.19
CA ASP A 31 5.67 6.73 -1.18
C ASP A 31 4.27 6.11 -0.99
N LEU A 32 4.10 5.42 0.13
CA LEU A 32 2.86 4.75 0.49
C LEU A 32 1.93 5.63 1.33
N SER A 33 2.27 6.90 1.56
CA SER A 33 1.49 7.83 2.40
C SER A 33 0.04 7.97 1.93
N HIS A 34 -0.21 7.79 0.63
CA HIS A 34 -1.53 7.87 0.02
C HIS A 34 -2.33 6.55 0.03
N LEU A 35 -1.69 5.40 0.34
CA LEU A 35 -2.40 4.11 0.40
C LEU A 35 -3.49 4.09 1.48
N GLN A 36 -3.28 4.82 2.57
CA GLN A 36 -4.21 4.93 3.69
C GLN A 36 -5.25 6.04 3.53
N ALA A 37 -5.21 6.79 2.42
CA ALA A 37 -6.33 7.61 1.98
C ALA A 37 -7.42 6.67 1.45
N ALA A 38 -7.93 5.85 2.35
CA ALA A 38 -8.96 4.86 2.12
C ALA A 38 -10.17 5.62 1.60
N PHE A 39 -10.52 5.28 0.37
CA PHE A 39 -11.67 5.77 -0.36
C PHE A 39 -12.92 5.70 0.52
N ASP A 40 -13.39 6.86 1.01
CA ASP A 40 -14.72 6.98 1.59
C ASP A 40 -15.71 7.17 0.44
N PRO A 41 -16.52 6.15 0.07
CA PRO A 41 -17.45 6.26 -1.03
C PRO A 41 -18.56 7.29 -0.78
N ARG A 42 -18.71 7.78 0.46
CA ARG A 42 -19.67 8.83 0.83
C ARG A 42 -19.06 10.23 0.77
N ALA A 43 -17.73 10.35 0.77
CA ALA A 43 -17.06 11.62 0.55
C ALA A 43 -17.19 12.01 -0.93
N THR A 44 -17.34 13.29 -1.24
CA THR A 44 -17.39 13.79 -2.63
C THR A 44 -16.02 13.90 -3.28
N ARG A 45 -14.95 13.84 -2.48
CA ARG A 45 -13.55 13.89 -2.93
C ARG A 45 -12.72 12.87 -2.14
N THR A 46 -11.73 12.31 -2.83
CA THR A 46 -10.72 11.41 -2.26
C THR A 46 -9.36 11.72 -2.88
N ILE A 47 -8.32 11.02 -2.44
CA ILE A 47 -6.97 11.11 -3.00
C ILE A 47 -6.67 9.85 -3.82
N CYS A 48 -5.99 10.02 -4.95
CA CYS A 48 -5.49 8.91 -5.75
C CYS A 48 -4.48 8.09 -4.92
N PRO A 49 -4.70 6.78 -4.73
CA PRO A 49 -3.76 5.95 -3.97
C PRO A 49 -2.41 5.75 -4.67
N ALA A 50 -2.34 5.99 -6.00
CA ALA A 50 -1.11 5.83 -6.76
C ALA A 50 -0.27 7.10 -6.86
N CYS A 51 -0.89 8.29 -6.98
CA CYS A 51 -0.15 9.53 -7.23
C CYS A 51 -0.42 10.67 -6.24
N GLY A 52 -1.36 10.51 -5.31
CA GLY A 52 -1.65 11.55 -4.32
C GLY A 52 -2.53 12.70 -4.81
N SER A 53 -2.92 12.75 -6.08
CA SER A 53 -3.79 13.80 -6.59
C SER A 53 -5.22 13.72 -6.05
N PRO A 54 -5.87 14.86 -5.73
CA PRO A 54 -7.28 14.88 -5.35
C PRO A 54 -8.16 14.55 -6.56
N LEU A 55 -9.11 13.64 -6.39
CA LEU A 55 -10.08 13.24 -7.41
C LEU A 55 -11.48 13.12 -6.83
N ALA A 56 -12.50 13.19 -7.70
CA ALA A 56 -13.88 12.95 -7.30
C ALA A 56 -14.05 11.47 -6.93
N SER A 57 -14.72 11.18 -5.82
CA SER A 57 -14.98 9.78 -5.42
C SER A 57 -15.77 8.98 -6.46
N SER A 58 -16.50 9.64 -7.36
CA SER A 58 -17.19 8.99 -8.47
C SER A 58 -16.31 8.74 -9.70
N ALA A 59 -15.05 9.17 -9.71
CA ALA A 59 -14.16 9.02 -10.86
C ALA A 59 -13.63 7.58 -10.96
N THR A 60 -13.81 6.96 -12.12
CA THR A 60 -13.32 5.60 -12.41
C THR A 60 -11.88 5.57 -12.89
N THR A 61 -11.32 6.72 -13.24
CA THR A 61 -9.93 6.86 -13.71
C THR A 61 -9.34 8.16 -13.19
N CYS A 62 -8.12 8.11 -12.67
CA CYS A 62 -7.38 9.29 -12.25
C CYS A 62 -6.90 10.08 -13.49
N PRO A 63 -7.22 11.38 -13.61
CA PRO A 63 -6.81 12.17 -14.77
C PRO A 63 -5.31 12.48 -14.79
N ASP A 64 -4.63 12.45 -13.64
CA ASP A 64 -3.22 12.84 -13.56
C ASP A 64 -2.26 11.68 -13.84
N CYS A 65 -2.57 10.47 -13.36
CA CYS A 65 -1.71 9.30 -13.49
C CYS A 65 -2.31 8.16 -14.33
N GLY A 66 -3.60 8.24 -14.70
CA GLY A 66 -4.26 7.22 -15.50
C GLY A 66 -4.65 5.94 -14.76
N LEU A 67 -4.50 5.88 -13.43
CA LEU A 67 -4.93 4.72 -12.64
C LEU A 67 -6.45 4.50 -12.79
N CYS A 68 -6.87 3.28 -13.14
CA CYS A 68 -8.28 2.87 -13.05
C CYS A 68 -8.64 2.49 -11.61
N ILE A 69 -9.70 3.11 -11.08
CA ILE A 69 -10.18 2.99 -9.69
C ILE A 69 -11.60 2.34 -9.64
N GLY A 70 -12.26 2.21 -10.80
CA GLY A 70 -13.61 1.64 -10.94
C GLY A 70 -13.67 0.12 -10.91
#